data_AF-A0A946QTG0-F1
#
_entry.id   AF-A0A946QTG0-F1
#
_cell.length_a   1.000
_cell.length_b   1.000
_cell.length_c   1.000
_cell.angle_alpha   90.00
_cell.angle_beta   90.00
_cell.angle_gamma   90.00
#
_symmetry.space_group_name_H-M   'P 1'
#
loop_
_entity.id
_entity.type
_entity.pdbx_description
1 polymer ?
#
loop_
_entity_poly.entity_id
_entity_poly.type
_entity_poly.pdbx_seq_one_letter_code
_entity_poly.pdbx_strand_id
1 'polypeptide(L)'
;MRKRLIYIFAFLMSLAIFSCTRDWINPYDSDCPPEIWSPENLTAEKSLEGVLLKWQQYEKHFDGFTIERSTDSINWNNISTKLVEKEKREFTDTIYQPGSAFFYRIVAVADKNKSNYVNSLLFNFPSELPIVITNDITDIDNTSASFHGFVVDDGGEEITERGFYYEMQTGIDTSKTKIIAGAGLGEFLKLVSGLNPGQTYYVKAYAINSEGVGYGEEIEFTTLSGIAQVETYAVKNITATNATLSGQILDDGGAEITESGFYLSTDSENLLNTIPEIVMNGFDTLKLNLTNLDPGTEYFVVAFATNSEGTSSANIVSFITECNDCKYETYSDPRDGKVYKTIEIGDQIWLAENLAFLPSVNHFQDSSRIDPRYYVYNYDGNIVAEAKTTENFKKFGVLYNWEAAKSAAESIGNGWRLPTDEEWKKMESELGMSQNEIDNLGLRGTDQGTKLKYCREWEDSLFPGTDEVCFGALPAGVRGTLDFGGTPFPIGIGVGGAWWTSTPNVTPNGTYGYFRGLSSASPKVFRIDGELDFGFSVRLVKDK
;
A
#
# COMPACT_ATOMS: atom_id res chain seq x y z
N MET A 1 31.21 78.99 -80.01
CA MET A 1 32.59 79.33 -79.61
C MET A 1 33.47 78.13 -79.98
N ARG A 2 34.50 78.37 -80.81
CA ARG A 2 35.70 77.54 -81.13
C ARG A 2 35.47 76.05 -81.54
N LYS A 3 35.62 75.72 -82.83
CA LYS A 3 36.86 75.49 -83.65
C LYS A 3 37.25 73.99 -83.60
N ARG A 4 37.07 73.23 -84.69
CA ARG A 4 37.91 73.14 -85.92
C ARG A 4 39.22 72.36 -85.68
N LEU A 5 39.41 71.23 -86.39
CA LEU A 5 40.49 70.90 -87.36
C LEU A 5 40.64 69.34 -87.48
N ILE A 6 40.36 68.67 -88.64
CA ILE A 6 41.24 68.47 -89.84
C ILE A 6 42.17 67.23 -89.62
N TYR A 7 42.38 66.19 -90.48
CA TYR A 7 42.52 66.01 -91.95
C TYR A 7 42.53 64.47 -92.29
N ILE A 8 41.89 63.97 -93.37
CA ILE A 8 42.40 63.56 -94.73
C ILE A 8 42.71 62.04 -94.94
N PHE A 9 42.06 61.48 -95.98
CA PHE A 9 42.43 60.41 -96.97
C PHE A 9 42.89 59.03 -96.44
N ALA A 10 42.68 57.87 -97.09
CA ALA A 10 42.19 57.49 -98.42
C ALA A 10 41.70 56.02 -98.41
N PHE A 11 40.86 55.74 -99.40
CA PHE A 11 40.51 54.47 -100.05
C PHE A 11 41.45 53.26 -99.87
N LEU A 12 40.91 52.11 -99.46
CA LEU A 12 41.26 50.81 -100.05
C LEU A 12 40.16 49.79 -99.77
N MET A 13 39.54 49.34 -100.86
CA MET A 13 38.65 48.19 -100.94
C MET A 13 39.50 46.95 -100.64
N SER A 14 39.31 46.32 -99.49
CA SER A 14 39.86 45.01 -99.20
C SER A 14 38.72 44.04 -98.93
N LEU A 15 38.57 43.06 -99.82
CA LEU A 15 37.88 41.80 -99.59
C LEU A 15 38.16 41.33 -98.16
N ALA A 16 37.18 41.43 -97.28
CA ALA A 16 37.16 40.66 -96.06
C ALA A 16 36.78 39.24 -96.48
N ILE A 17 37.83 38.45 -96.71
CA ILE A 17 37.75 36.99 -96.72
C ILE A 17 37.08 36.61 -95.41
N PHE A 18 35.83 36.13 -95.50
CA PHE A 18 35.27 35.27 -94.48
C PHE A 18 36.20 34.06 -94.39
N SER A 19 37.19 34.09 -93.48
CA SER A 19 37.74 32.84 -92.96
C SER A 19 36.64 32.26 -92.08
N CYS A 20 35.73 31.57 -92.74
CA CYS A 20 34.82 30.63 -92.13
C CYS A 20 35.68 29.49 -91.56
N THR A 21 36.26 29.67 -90.38
CA THR A 21 36.47 28.53 -89.47
C THR A 21 35.19 28.42 -88.67
N ARG A 22 34.11 28.01 -89.36
CA ARG A 22 33.10 27.22 -88.70
C ARG A 22 33.81 25.90 -88.43
N ASP A 23 34.56 25.85 -87.33
CA ASP A 23 35.04 24.58 -86.80
C ASP A 23 33.78 23.74 -86.64
N TRP A 24 33.67 22.74 -87.51
CA TRP A 24 32.63 21.76 -87.39
C TRP A 24 32.96 21.03 -86.10
N ILE A 25 32.22 21.35 -85.03
CA ILE A 25 32.28 20.60 -83.78
C ILE A 25 31.87 19.18 -84.15
N ASN A 26 32.87 18.31 -84.24
CA ASN A 26 32.70 16.91 -84.58
C ASN A 26 33.33 16.09 -83.44
N PRO A 27 32.55 15.75 -82.40
CA PRO A 27 33.00 14.93 -81.27
C PRO A 27 33.62 13.57 -81.61
N TYR A 28 33.41 13.07 -82.84
CA TYR A 28 34.05 11.85 -83.35
C TYR A 28 35.51 12.08 -83.80
N ASP A 29 35.95 13.33 -83.95
CA ASP A 29 37.34 13.70 -84.22
C ASP A 29 38.16 13.70 -82.91
N SER A 30 39.36 13.12 -82.93
CA SER A 30 40.25 13.07 -81.77
C SER A 30 40.75 14.43 -81.32
N ASP A 31 40.79 15.41 -82.22
CA ASP A 31 41.29 16.76 -81.93
C ASP A 31 40.17 17.74 -81.49
N CYS A 32 38.91 17.27 -81.42
CA CYS A 32 37.78 18.08 -80.95
C CYS A 32 37.92 18.38 -79.44
N PRO A 33 38.02 19.65 -79.00
CA PRO A 33 38.16 19.99 -77.60
C PRO A 33 37.01 19.39 -76.76
N PRO A 34 37.27 18.67 -75.66
CA PRO A 34 36.22 17.97 -74.93
C PRO A 34 35.23 18.90 -74.23
N GLU A 35 35.62 20.13 -73.89
CA GLU A 35 34.77 21.12 -73.20
C GLU A 35 33.63 21.68 -74.06
N ILE A 36 33.79 21.78 -75.38
CA ILE A 36 32.80 22.47 -76.25
C ILE A 36 31.57 21.61 -76.56
N TRP A 37 31.58 20.33 -76.18
CA TRP A 37 30.46 19.40 -76.36
C TRP A 37 30.10 18.66 -75.06
N SER A 38 30.60 19.12 -73.93
CA SER A 38 30.17 18.67 -72.61
C SER A 38 28.70 19.00 -72.35
N PRO A 39 27.99 18.14 -71.59
CA PRO A 39 26.72 18.53 -70.99
C PRO A 39 26.90 19.76 -70.09
N GLU A 40 25.82 20.47 -69.79
CA GLU A 40 25.83 21.64 -68.92
C GLU A 40 24.67 21.61 -67.92
N ASN A 41 24.76 22.41 -66.86
CA ASN A 41 23.68 22.62 -65.90
C ASN A 41 23.10 21.32 -65.32
N LEU A 42 23.97 20.39 -64.89
CA LEU A 42 23.54 19.20 -64.18
C LEU A 42 22.87 19.61 -62.85
N THR A 43 21.63 19.20 -62.66
CA THR A 43 20.85 19.38 -61.43
C THR A 43 20.33 18.02 -60.95
N ALA A 44 20.11 17.88 -59.65
CA ALA A 44 19.57 16.68 -59.01
C ALA A 44 18.45 17.08 -58.06
N GLU A 45 17.32 16.38 -58.14
CA GLU A 45 16.19 16.56 -57.23
C GLU A 45 15.63 15.21 -56.79
N LYS A 46 15.07 15.14 -55.58
CA LYS A 46 14.38 13.93 -55.09
C LYS A 46 13.18 13.66 -56.00
N SER A 47 13.02 12.43 -56.45
CA SER A 47 11.85 11.95 -57.18
C SER A 47 11.22 10.76 -56.45
N LEU A 48 10.02 10.34 -56.88
CA LEU A 48 9.35 9.14 -56.33
C LEU A 48 10.13 7.86 -56.60
N GLU A 49 11.00 7.86 -57.61
CA GLU A 49 11.76 6.71 -58.06
C GLU A 49 13.24 6.77 -57.66
N GLY A 50 13.67 7.79 -56.90
CA GLY A 50 15.06 7.96 -56.44
C GLY A 50 15.57 9.40 -56.65
N VAL A 51 16.67 9.56 -57.40
CA VAL A 51 17.27 10.86 -57.71
C VAL A 51 17.08 11.17 -59.20
N LEU A 52 16.32 12.22 -59.51
CA LEU A 52 16.14 12.70 -60.89
C LEU A 52 17.25 13.68 -61.24
N LEU A 53 18.14 13.26 -62.12
CA LEU A 53 19.19 14.08 -62.71
C LEU A 53 18.66 14.74 -63.98
N LYS A 54 18.90 16.04 -64.14
CA LYS A 54 18.57 16.81 -65.37
C LYS A 54 19.79 17.58 -65.83
N TRP A 55 19.95 17.70 -67.14
CA TRP A 55 21.05 18.45 -67.75
C TRP A 55 20.63 19.10 -69.07
N GLN A 56 21.46 20.01 -69.56
CA GLN A 56 21.36 20.59 -70.89
C GLN A 56 22.44 20.01 -71.81
N GLN A 57 22.13 19.92 -73.10
CA GLN A 57 23.08 19.51 -74.13
C GLN A 57 22.72 20.20 -75.45
N TYR A 58 23.67 20.96 -75.99
CA TYR A 58 23.49 21.75 -77.21
C TYR A 58 24.08 21.08 -78.45
N GLU A 59 25.23 20.40 -78.33
CA GLU A 59 25.80 19.60 -79.42
C GLU A 59 24.89 18.40 -79.72
N LYS A 60 24.84 17.95 -80.99
CA LYS A 60 23.94 16.89 -81.49
C LYS A 60 24.68 15.70 -82.10
N HIS A 61 25.98 15.84 -82.39
CA HIS A 61 26.80 14.82 -83.04
C HIS A 61 27.61 14.01 -82.02
N PHE A 62 26.93 13.15 -81.27
CA PHE A 62 27.51 12.23 -80.30
C PHE A 62 26.57 11.01 -80.14
N ASP A 63 26.99 9.97 -79.44
CA ASP A 63 26.25 8.71 -79.34
C ASP A 63 25.32 8.63 -78.12
N GLY A 64 25.68 9.28 -77.01
CA GLY A 64 24.87 9.30 -75.80
C GLY A 64 25.64 9.78 -74.58
N PHE A 65 25.10 9.53 -73.39
CA PHE A 65 25.70 9.95 -72.13
C PHE A 65 26.08 8.76 -71.24
N THR A 66 27.12 8.96 -70.44
CA THR A 66 27.44 8.11 -69.30
C THR A 66 27.27 8.92 -68.02
N ILE A 67 26.64 8.32 -67.02
CA ILE A 67 26.38 8.92 -65.71
C ILE A 67 27.08 8.09 -64.65
N GLU A 68 27.78 8.76 -63.75
CA GLU A 68 28.53 8.12 -62.68
C GLU A 68 28.11 8.67 -61.32
N ARG A 69 28.10 7.80 -60.32
CA ARG A 69 27.84 8.10 -58.91
C ARG A 69 29.05 7.78 -58.05
N SER A 70 29.28 8.58 -57.03
CA SER A 70 30.30 8.37 -56.01
C SER A 70 29.76 8.72 -54.63
N THR A 71 30.29 8.07 -53.59
CA THR A 71 30.02 8.42 -52.18
C THR A 71 31.08 9.35 -51.59
N ASP A 72 32.23 9.49 -52.24
CA ASP A 72 33.40 10.21 -51.72
C ASP A 72 33.98 11.25 -52.70
N SER A 73 33.34 11.42 -53.86
CA SER A 73 33.77 12.24 -55.01
C SER A 73 35.07 11.78 -55.69
N ILE A 74 35.65 10.66 -55.25
CA ILE A 74 36.94 10.13 -55.72
C ILE A 74 36.73 8.84 -56.51
N ASN A 75 35.96 7.90 -55.96
CA ASN A 75 35.68 6.60 -56.52
C ASN A 75 34.31 6.61 -57.22
N TRP A 76 34.32 6.48 -58.54
CA TRP A 76 33.14 6.66 -59.38
C TRP A 76 32.68 5.32 -59.97
N ASN A 77 31.38 5.06 -59.85
CA ASN A 77 30.72 3.89 -60.45
C ASN A 77 29.79 4.35 -61.56
N ASN A 78 29.86 3.71 -62.73
CA ASN A 78 28.91 3.96 -63.80
C ASN A 78 27.54 3.37 -63.44
N ILE A 79 26.53 4.22 -63.36
CA ILE A 79 25.15 3.83 -63.02
C ILE A 79 24.28 3.68 -64.28
N SER A 80 24.69 4.24 -65.40
CA SER A 80 24.10 4.01 -66.72
C SER A 80 24.78 2.80 -67.38
N THR A 81 24.23 1.60 -67.18
CA THR A 81 24.80 0.34 -67.72
C THR A 81 24.88 0.29 -69.25
N LYS A 82 24.12 1.15 -69.93
CA LYS A 82 24.22 1.48 -71.35
C LYS A 82 24.26 3.00 -71.51
N LEU A 83 24.74 3.47 -72.66
CA LEU A 83 24.65 4.90 -72.99
C LEU A 83 23.20 5.36 -72.89
N VAL A 84 22.98 6.41 -72.11
CA VAL A 84 21.71 7.14 -72.12
C VAL A 84 21.58 7.81 -73.49
N GLU A 85 20.45 7.62 -74.16
CA GLU A 85 20.19 8.13 -75.50
C GLU A 85 20.48 9.64 -75.61
N LYS A 86 21.14 10.06 -76.69
CA LYS A 86 21.58 11.45 -76.90
C LYS A 86 20.45 12.50 -76.89
N GLU A 87 19.22 12.07 -77.16
CA GLU A 87 18.02 12.93 -77.12
C GLU A 87 17.52 13.18 -75.68
N LYS A 88 17.91 12.36 -74.70
CA LYS A 88 17.47 12.51 -73.30
C LYS A 88 18.14 13.70 -72.63
N ARG A 89 17.43 14.30 -71.67
CA ARG A 89 17.92 15.41 -70.82
C ARG A 89 17.74 15.12 -69.34
N GLU A 90 17.39 13.88 -69.02
CA GLU A 90 17.15 13.43 -67.67
C GLU A 90 17.45 11.93 -67.51
N PHE A 91 17.75 11.53 -66.27
CA PHE A 91 17.99 10.15 -65.87
C PHE A 91 17.63 10.00 -64.40
N THR A 92 16.96 8.91 -64.05
CA THR A 92 16.62 8.59 -62.65
C THR A 92 17.55 7.51 -62.13
N ASP A 93 18.33 7.85 -61.09
CA ASP A 93 19.04 6.85 -60.29
C ASP A 93 18.11 6.31 -59.22
N THR A 94 17.83 5.01 -59.23
CA THR A 94 16.83 4.39 -58.35
C THR A 94 17.33 4.11 -56.92
N ILE A 95 18.46 4.71 -56.53
CA ILE A 95 18.95 4.60 -55.16
C ILE A 95 18.03 5.36 -54.20
N TYR A 96 17.80 4.77 -53.04
CA TYR A 96 17.10 5.39 -51.93
C TYR A 96 17.83 5.04 -50.63
N GLN A 97 18.53 6.02 -50.06
CA GLN A 97 19.27 5.88 -48.81
C GLN A 97 19.16 7.19 -48.02
N PRO A 98 18.16 7.34 -47.12
CA PRO A 98 18.03 8.49 -46.22
C PRO A 98 19.33 8.80 -45.47
N GLY A 99 19.58 10.09 -45.17
CA GLY A 99 20.79 10.56 -44.48
C GLY A 99 22.11 10.41 -45.28
N SER A 100 22.07 9.83 -46.49
CA SER A 100 23.26 9.63 -47.32
C SER A 100 23.48 10.75 -48.32
N ALA A 101 24.75 10.95 -48.70
CA ALA A 101 25.16 11.93 -49.70
C ALA A 101 25.83 11.25 -50.89
N PHE A 102 25.47 11.67 -52.11
CA PHE A 102 26.03 11.15 -53.35
C PHE A 102 26.51 12.27 -54.25
N PHE A 103 27.64 12.04 -54.90
CA PHE A 103 28.14 12.87 -55.97
C PHE A 103 27.76 12.28 -57.31
N TYR A 104 27.29 13.12 -58.22
CA TYR A 104 26.94 12.76 -59.59
C TYR A 104 27.78 13.53 -60.59
N ARG A 105 28.18 12.86 -61.67
CA ARG A 105 28.78 13.52 -62.84
C ARG A 105 28.31 12.85 -64.12
N ILE A 106 28.27 13.62 -65.20
CA ILE A 106 27.82 13.18 -66.52
C ILE A 106 28.83 13.56 -67.58
N VAL A 107 28.98 12.70 -68.58
CA VAL A 107 29.83 12.92 -69.75
C VAL A 107 29.11 12.49 -71.03
N ALA A 108 29.33 13.22 -72.12
CA ALA A 108 28.86 12.83 -73.45
C ALA A 108 29.92 11.94 -74.13
N VAL A 109 29.47 10.95 -74.89
CA VAL A 109 30.32 9.92 -75.52
C VAL A 109 30.09 9.91 -77.04
N ALA A 110 31.16 9.85 -77.82
CA ALA A 110 31.14 9.72 -79.28
C ALA A 110 32.22 8.70 -79.72
N ASP A 111 31.79 7.50 -80.12
CA ASP A 111 32.60 6.29 -80.29
C ASP A 111 33.52 6.03 -79.07
N LYS A 112 34.82 6.31 -79.21
CA LYS A 112 35.82 6.14 -78.14
C LYS A 112 36.14 7.45 -77.41
N ASN A 113 35.65 8.59 -77.90
CA ASN A 113 35.91 9.90 -77.34
C ASN A 113 34.90 10.23 -76.23
N LYS A 114 35.34 11.00 -75.24
CA LYS A 114 34.52 11.52 -74.14
C LYS A 114 34.72 13.03 -74.03
N SER A 115 33.65 13.76 -73.76
CA SER A 115 33.73 15.17 -73.39
C SER A 115 34.31 15.34 -71.98
N ASN A 116 34.43 16.58 -71.51
CA ASN A 116 34.74 16.80 -70.10
C ASN A 116 33.52 16.42 -69.26
N TYR A 117 33.76 15.86 -68.07
CA TYR A 117 32.70 15.71 -67.09
C TYR A 117 32.18 17.08 -66.66
N VAL A 118 30.86 17.19 -66.49
CA VAL A 118 30.29 18.30 -65.72
C VAL A 118 30.82 18.22 -64.29
N ASN A 119 31.11 19.37 -63.67
CA ASN A 119 31.51 19.45 -62.26
C ASN A 119 30.63 18.54 -61.40
N SER A 120 31.26 17.82 -60.46
CA SER A 120 30.56 16.89 -59.57
C SER A 120 29.48 17.60 -58.77
N LEU A 121 28.24 17.16 -58.92
CA LEU A 121 27.09 17.66 -58.19
C LEU A 121 26.87 16.81 -56.93
N LEU A 122 26.85 17.44 -55.76
CA LEU A 122 26.46 16.80 -54.50
C LEU A 122 24.94 16.82 -54.34
N PHE A 123 24.36 15.65 -54.04
CA PHE A 123 22.97 15.48 -53.65
C PHE A 123 22.91 14.82 -52.26
N ASN A 124 22.17 15.44 -51.33
CA ASN A 124 21.94 14.90 -49.99
C ASN A 124 20.50 14.36 -49.92
N PHE A 125 20.35 13.10 -49.53
CA PHE A 125 19.06 12.60 -49.11
C PHE A 125 18.71 13.22 -47.75
N PRO A 126 17.51 13.80 -47.57
CA PRO A 126 17.08 14.20 -46.25
C PRO A 126 16.99 12.97 -45.35
N SER A 127 17.33 13.15 -44.08
CA SER A 127 17.05 12.17 -43.04
C SER A 127 15.53 12.07 -42.83
N GLU A 128 15.06 10.92 -42.36
CA GLU A 128 13.64 10.63 -42.17
C GLU A 128 13.36 10.17 -40.74
N LEU A 129 12.10 10.09 -40.34
CA LEU A 129 11.73 9.49 -39.05
C LEU A 129 12.08 8.00 -39.05
N PRO A 130 12.40 7.41 -37.88
CA PRO A 130 12.72 5.99 -37.80
C PRO A 130 11.47 5.13 -38.05
N ILE A 131 11.69 3.92 -38.58
CA ILE A 131 10.63 2.95 -38.85
C ILE A 131 10.66 1.89 -37.74
N VAL A 132 9.54 1.76 -37.03
CA VAL A 132 9.43 0.92 -35.82
C VAL A 132 8.26 -0.04 -35.95
N ILE A 133 8.39 -1.25 -35.41
CA ILE A 133 7.33 -2.24 -35.29
C ILE A 133 7.06 -2.49 -33.80
N THR A 134 5.79 -2.51 -33.42
CA THR A 134 5.33 -3.07 -32.14
C THR A 134 5.03 -4.54 -32.37
N ASN A 135 5.74 -5.44 -31.69
CA ASN A 135 5.54 -6.88 -31.80
C ASN A 135 4.55 -7.37 -30.74
N ASP A 136 4.06 -8.60 -30.90
CA ASP A 136 3.15 -9.24 -29.95
C ASP A 136 3.69 -9.21 -28.51
N ILE A 137 2.76 -9.06 -27.57
CA ILE A 137 3.03 -9.07 -26.13
C ILE A 137 3.14 -10.54 -25.65
N THR A 138 4.15 -10.85 -24.85
CA THR A 138 4.35 -12.20 -24.28
C THR A 138 4.45 -12.15 -22.75
N ASP A 139 4.56 -13.32 -22.11
CA ASP A 139 4.72 -13.45 -20.65
C ASP A 139 3.65 -12.66 -19.87
N ILE A 140 2.41 -12.74 -20.35
CA ILE A 140 1.26 -12.05 -19.76
C ILE A 140 0.87 -12.79 -18.48
N ASP A 141 1.02 -12.10 -17.36
CA ASP A 141 0.56 -12.48 -16.03
C ASP A 141 -0.59 -11.55 -15.60
N ASN A 142 -1.14 -11.74 -14.41
CA ASN A 142 -2.19 -10.87 -13.86
C ASN A 142 -1.71 -9.45 -13.53
N THR A 143 -0.41 -9.26 -13.30
CA THR A 143 0.16 -7.96 -12.89
C THR A 143 1.38 -7.55 -13.70
N SER A 144 1.72 -8.31 -14.75
CA SER A 144 2.86 -8.01 -15.61
C SER A 144 2.70 -8.53 -17.04
N ALA A 145 3.46 -7.96 -17.97
CA ALA A 145 3.60 -8.46 -19.34
C ALA A 145 4.93 -8.00 -19.97
N SER A 146 5.45 -8.76 -20.94
CA SER A 146 6.65 -8.41 -21.70
C SER A 146 6.29 -7.71 -23.01
N PHE A 147 6.75 -6.48 -23.19
CA PHE A 147 6.54 -5.67 -24.39
C PHE A 147 7.71 -5.87 -25.36
N HIS A 148 7.41 -6.06 -26.64
CA HIS A 148 8.41 -6.33 -27.68
C HIS A 148 8.32 -5.33 -28.83
N GLY A 149 9.47 -4.86 -29.30
CA GLY A 149 9.56 -3.90 -30.40
C GLY A 149 10.79 -4.13 -31.26
N PHE A 150 10.77 -3.58 -32.46
CA PHE A 150 11.86 -3.67 -33.42
C PHE A 150 12.04 -2.35 -34.15
N VAL A 151 13.26 -1.80 -34.18
CA VAL A 151 13.59 -0.67 -35.05
C VAL A 151 14.12 -1.22 -36.37
N VAL A 152 13.33 -1.04 -37.43
CA VAL A 152 13.59 -1.55 -38.79
C VAL A 152 14.63 -0.69 -39.50
N ASP A 153 14.46 0.63 -39.40
CA ASP A 153 15.28 1.63 -40.08
C ASP A 153 15.42 2.84 -39.14
N ASP A 154 16.61 3.43 -39.10
CA ASP A 154 16.91 4.60 -38.28
C ASP A 154 16.66 5.92 -39.03
N GLY A 155 16.25 5.86 -40.29
CA GLY A 155 15.97 7.04 -41.11
C GLY A 155 17.24 7.80 -41.52
N GLY A 156 18.41 7.18 -41.40
CA GLY A 156 19.71 7.77 -41.73
C GLY A 156 20.39 8.52 -40.58
N GLU A 157 19.79 8.53 -39.38
CA GLU A 157 20.29 9.23 -38.20
C GLU A 157 20.29 8.31 -36.98
N GLU A 158 21.24 8.47 -36.07
CA GLU A 158 21.38 7.58 -34.92
C GLU A 158 20.12 7.56 -34.03
N ILE A 159 19.66 6.34 -33.69
CA ILE A 159 18.58 6.15 -32.72
C ILE A 159 19.11 6.41 -31.31
N THR A 160 18.74 7.55 -30.76
CA THR A 160 19.14 8.01 -29.42
C THR A 160 18.34 7.37 -28.31
N GLU A 161 17.09 6.97 -28.58
CA GLU A 161 16.20 6.34 -27.61
C GLU A 161 15.14 5.49 -28.31
N ARG A 162 14.75 4.36 -27.70
CA ARG A 162 13.62 3.53 -28.12
C ARG A 162 12.89 2.95 -26.91
N GLY A 163 11.63 2.59 -27.08
CA GLY A 163 10.79 2.14 -25.98
C GLY A 163 9.33 1.93 -26.33
N PHE A 164 8.46 2.04 -25.33
CA PHE A 164 7.02 1.81 -25.45
C PHE A 164 6.21 2.91 -24.77
N TYR A 165 5.05 3.20 -25.33
CA TYR A 165 3.94 3.87 -24.64
C TYR A 165 2.82 2.86 -24.38
N TYR A 166 2.11 3.00 -23.27
CA TYR A 166 0.96 2.15 -22.97
C TYR A 166 -0.11 2.84 -22.13
N GLU A 167 -1.38 2.48 -22.36
CA GLU A 167 -2.56 3.02 -21.67
C GLU A 167 -3.69 1.99 -21.55
N MET A 168 -4.72 2.31 -20.74
CA MET A 168 -5.95 1.51 -20.61
C MET A 168 -7.07 1.96 -21.58
N GLN A 169 -6.74 2.87 -22.51
CA GLN A 169 -7.65 3.38 -23.52
C GLN A 169 -6.96 3.35 -24.88
N THR A 170 -7.73 3.09 -25.93
CA THR A 170 -7.24 3.17 -27.31
C THR A 170 -6.89 4.62 -27.68
N GLY A 171 -6.00 4.78 -28.65
CA GLY A 171 -5.52 6.10 -29.07
C GLY A 171 -4.52 6.66 -28.07
N ILE A 172 -3.43 5.90 -27.86
CA ILE A 172 -2.39 6.22 -26.87
C ILE A 172 -1.91 7.67 -27.02
N ASP A 173 -1.98 8.43 -25.91
CA ASP A 173 -1.44 9.77 -25.81
C ASP A 173 0.05 9.67 -25.49
N THR A 174 0.88 10.00 -26.46
CA THR A 174 2.35 9.88 -26.37
C THR A 174 2.99 10.92 -25.44
N SER A 175 2.19 11.74 -24.76
CA SER A 175 2.65 12.57 -23.63
C SER A 175 2.58 11.86 -22.27
N LYS A 176 1.94 10.68 -22.19
CA LYS A 176 1.71 9.95 -20.94
C LYS A 176 2.75 8.86 -20.70
N THR A 177 2.30 7.64 -20.41
CA THR A 177 3.12 6.58 -19.82
C THR A 177 4.17 6.10 -20.81
N LYS A 178 5.42 6.47 -20.56
CA LYS A 178 6.58 6.18 -21.42
C LYS A 178 7.54 5.24 -20.71
N ILE A 179 7.96 4.19 -21.41
CA ILE A 179 8.93 3.20 -20.95
C ILE A 179 10.13 3.22 -21.89
N ILE A 180 11.31 3.47 -21.35
CA ILE A 180 12.57 3.45 -22.11
C ILE A 180 13.15 2.03 -22.11
N ALA A 181 13.51 1.54 -23.30
CA ALA A 181 14.06 0.21 -23.55
C ALA A 181 15.41 0.22 -24.30
N GLY A 182 16.12 1.37 -24.30
CA GLY A 182 17.49 1.49 -24.81
C GLY A 182 17.60 2.42 -26.02
N ALA A 183 18.52 2.11 -26.93
CA ALA A 183 18.87 2.87 -28.13
C ALA A 183 19.33 1.92 -29.26
N GLY A 184 19.52 2.44 -30.48
CA GLY A 184 20.02 1.69 -31.64
C GLY A 184 18.98 0.87 -32.43
N LEU A 185 19.45 0.15 -33.44
CA LEU A 185 18.66 -0.69 -34.35
C LEU A 185 18.31 -2.07 -33.77
N GLY A 186 17.33 -2.75 -34.38
CA GLY A 186 16.98 -4.13 -34.07
C GLY A 186 16.00 -4.31 -32.91
N GLU A 187 15.99 -5.52 -32.34
CA GLU A 187 15.05 -5.92 -31.28
C GLU A 187 15.30 -5.18 -29.96
N PHE A 188 14.20 -4.88 -29.27
CA PHE A 188 14.18 -4.46 -27.88
C PHE A 188 12.94 -5.00 -27.17
N LEU A 189 13.08 -5.24 -25.86
CA LEU A 189 11.98 -5.72 -25.02
C LEU A 189 12.02 -5.10 -23.63
N LYS A 190 10.88 -5.11 -22.95
CA LYS A 190 10.76 -4.69 -21.55
C LYS A 190 9.67 -5.49 -20.83
N LEU A 191 10.02 -6.08 -19.69
CA LEU A 191 9.04 -6.57 -18.72
C LEU A 191 8.44 -5.38 -17.95
N VAL A 192 7.12 -5.24 -17.99
CA VAL A 192 6.34 -4.21 -17.30
C VAL A 192 5.56 -4.87 -16.18
N SER A 193 5.69 -4.37 -14.95
CA SER A 193 4.99 -4.85 -13.76
C SER A 193 4.08 -3.78 -13.17
N GLY A 194 3.21 -4.17 -12.23
CA GLY A 194 2.25 -3.26 -11.60
C GLY A 194 1.04 -2.94 -12.49
N LEU A 195 0.71 -3.85 -13.41
CA LEU A 195 -0.53 -3.79 -14.18
C LEU A 195 -1.70 -4.29 -13.32
N ASN A 196 -2.92 -3.85 -13.66
CA ASN A 196 -4.13 -4.30 -12.99
C ASN A 196 -4.55 -5.68 -13.52
N PRO A 197 -4.99 -6.62 -12.67
CA PRO A 197 -5.55 -7.90 -13.10
C PRO A 197 -6.79 -7.77 -14.00
N GLY A 198 -6.93 -8.68 -14.97
CA GLY A 198 -8.06 -8.72 -15.92
C GLY A 198 -8.25 -7.46 -16.77
N GLN A 199 -7.26 -6.57 -16.83
CA GLN A 199 -7.35 -5.26 -17.46
C GLN A 199 -6.76 -5.29 -18.87
N THR A 200 -7.51 -4.72 -19.82
CA THR A 200 -7.03 -4.50 -21.19
C THR A 200 -6.14 -3.25 -21.25
N TYR A 201 -5.00 -3.39 -21.93
CA TYR A 201 -4.02 -2.34 -22.20
C TYR A 201 -3.71 -2.26 -23.68
N TYR A 202 -3.40 -1.04 -24.14
CA TYR A 202 -2.93 -0.71 -25.48
C TYR A 202 -1.45 -0.35 -25.41
N VAL A 203 -0.63 -0.84 -26.35
CA VAL A 203 0.83 -0.65 -26.37
C VAL A 203 1.28 -0.17 -27.76
N LYS A 204 2.26 0.74 -27.79
CA LYS A 204 2.88 1.27 -29.01
C LYS A 204 4.37 1.46 -28.82
N ALA A 205 5.18 0.83 -29.69
CA ALA A 205 6.63 1.02 -29.70
C ALA A 205 7.02 2.36 -30.33
N TYR A 206 8.14 2.94 -29.91
CA TYR A 206 8.70 4.17 -30.48
C TYR A 206 10.22 4.12 -30.58
N ALA A 207 10.78 4.95 -31.47
CA ALA A 207 12.20 5.25 -31.55
C ALA A 207 12.41 6.74 -31.90
N ILE A 208 13.52 7.32 -31.43
CA ILE A 208 13.85 8.75 -31.58
C ILE A 208 15.19 8.91 -32.27
N ASN A 209 15.21 9.66 -33.36
CA ASN A 209 16.42 10.17 -34.00
C ASN A 209 16.40 11.72 -34.03
N SER A 210 17.35 12.34 -34.73
CA SER A 210 17.44 13.81 -34.83
C SER A 210 16.29 14.46 -35.60
N GLU A 211 15.59 13.73 -36.47
CA GLU A 211 14.42 14.20 -37.23
C GLU A 211 13.11 14.10 -36.45
N GLY A 212 13.06 13.24 -35.42
CA GLY A 212 11.92 13.16 -34.51
C GLY A 212 11.62 11.74 -34.03
N VAL A 213 10.34 11.46 -33.80
CA VAL A 213 9.87 10.19 -33.23
C VAL A 213 9.13 9.37 -34.29
N GLY A 214 9.60 8.16 -34.53
CA GLY A 214 8.89 7.13 -35.27
C GLY A 214 8.09 6.23 -34.34
N TYR A 215 6.92 5.81 -34.77
CA TYR A 215 5.99 5.00 -33.99
C TYR A 215 5.64 3.72 -34.73
N GLY A 216 5.54 2.61 -34.00
CA GLY A 216 4.93 1.38 -34.50
C GLY A 216 3.40 1.42 -34.42
N GLU A 217 2.78 0.36 -34.92
CA GLU A 217 1.33 0.15 -34.80
C GLU A 217 0.91 -0.02 -33.34
N GLU A 218 -0.33 0.36 -33.04
CA GLU A 218 -0.94 0.12 -31.72
C GLU A 218 -1.49 -1.30 -31.65
N ILE A 219 -1.15 -2.04 -30.60
CA ILE A 219 -1.70 -3.37 -30.32
C ILE A 219 -2.33 -3.39 -28.93
N GLU A 220 -3.23 -4.34 -28.68
CA GLU A 220 -3.87 -4.53 -27.38
C GLU A 220 -3.57 -5.91 -26.79
N PHE A 221 -3.57 -6.00 -25.46
CA PHE A 221 -3.53 -7.25 -24.71
C PHE A 221 -4.34 -7.10 -23.41
N THR A 222 -4.73 -8.22 -22.81
CA THR A 222 -5.43 -8.25 -21.52
C THR A 222 -4.62 -9.08 -20.54
N THR A 223 -4.33 -8.53 -19.35
CA THR A 223 -3.69 -9.28 -18.26
C THR A 223 -4.60 -10.43 -17.80
N LEU A 224 -4.01 -11.44 -17.18
CA LEU A 224 -4.80 -12.52 -16.59
C LEU A 224 -5.60 -12.00 -15.39
N SER A 225 -6.70 -12.66 -15.04
CA SER A 225 -7.35 -12.43 -13.76
C SER A 225 -6.46 -12.95 -12.62
N GLY A 226 -6.59 -12.35 -11.44
CA GLY A 226 -5.96 -12.79 -10.20
C GLY A 226 -7.00 -13.10 -9.13
N ILE A 227 -6.56 -13.50 -7.95
CA ILE A 227 -7.44 -13.55 -6.78
C ILE A 227 -7.82 -12.15 -6.33
N ALA A 228 -8.98 -12.02 -5.69
CA ALA A 228 -9.44 -10.78 -5.10
C ALA A 228 -8.50 -10.25 -4.00
N GLN A 229 -8.64 -8.97 -3.66
CA GLN A 229 -7.99 -8.35 -2.51
C GLN A 229 -9.04 -7.89 -1.50
N VAL A 230 -8.82 -8.23 -0.22
CA VAL A 230 -9.80 -8.01 0.86
C VAL A 230 -9.11 -7.50 2.12
N GLU A 231 -9.80 -6.67 2.89
CA GLU A 231 -9.35 -6.10 4.16
C GLU A 231 -10.37 -6.37 5.28
N THR A 232 -9.87 -6.70 6.48
CA THR A 232 -10.69 -6.82 7.70
C THR A 232 -10.49 -5.58 8.55
N TYR A 233 -11.58 -4.95 8.98
CA TYR A 233 -11.54 -3.80 9.88
C TYR A 233 -11.68 -4.20 11.34
N ALA A 234 -11.30 -3.28 12.23
CA ALA A 234 -11.49 -3.43 13.66
C ALA A 234 -12.96 -3.66 14.01
N VAL A 235 -13.20 -4.65 14.88
CA VAL A 235 -14.55 -5.02 15.35
C VAL A 235 -15.12 -3.91 16.22
N LYS A 236 -16.42 -3.62 16.05
CA LYS A 236 -17.13 -2.54 16.77
C LYS A 236 -18.40 -3.08 17.44
N ASN A 237 -19.03 -2.23 18.28
CA ASN A 237 -20.27 -2.56 18.99
C ASN A 237 -20.19 -3.89 19.74
N ILE A 238 -19.04 -4.14 20.38
CA ILE A 238 -18.80 -5.36 21.14
C ILE A 238 -19.62 -5.26 22.43
N THR A 239 -20.49 -6.22 22.63
CA THR A 239 -21.22 -6.45 23.89
C THR A 239 -20.88 -7.85 24.37
N ALA A 240 -21.51 -8.33 25.44
CA ALA A 240 -21.31 -9.68 25.96
C ALA A 240 -21.70 -10.77 24.97
N THR A 241 -22.68 -10.49 24.09
CA THR A 241 -23.24 -11.50 23.17
C THR A 241 -23.30 -11.05 21.72
N ASN A 242 -22.85 -9.83 21.41
CA ASN A 242 -22.95 -9.26 20.07
C ASN A 242 -21.64 -8.56 19.68
N ALA A 243 -21.39 -8.49 18.37
CA ALA A 243 -20.32 -7.69 17.80
C ALA A 243 -20.62 -7.36 16.33
N THR A 244 -20.08 -6.27 15.82
CA THR A 244 -20.17 -5.92 14.40
C THR A 244 -18.81 -6.14 13.73
N LEU A 245 -18.75 -7.11 12.83
CA LEU A 245 -17.64 -7.32 11.91
C LEU A 245 -17.78 -6.38 10.72
N SER A 246 -16.65 -5.90 10.21
CA SER A 246 -16.61 -5.04 9.02
C SER A 246 -15.35 -5.32 8.22
N GLY A 247 -15.42 -5.13 6.91
CA GLY A 247 -14.32 -5.31 5.98
C GLY A 247 -14.65 -4.70 4.62
N GLN A 248 -13.70 -4.77 3.70
CA GLN A 248 -13.85 -4.22 2.35
C GLN A 248 -13.20 -5.15 1.32
N ILE A 249 -13.82 -5.29 0.15
CA ILE A 249 -13.16 -5.84 -1.05
C ILE A 249 -12.50 -4.65 -1.76
N LEU A 250 -11.17 -4.68 -1.86
CA LEU A 250 -10.36 -3.60 -2.43
C LEU A 250 -10.27 -3.72 -3.96
N ASP A 251 -10.22 -4.95 -4.45
CA ASP A 251 -10.10 -5.30 -5.87
C ASP A 251 -10.71 -6.70 -6.06
N ASP A 252 -11.43 -6.93 -7.16
CA ASP A 252 -12.01 -8.24 -7.48
C ASP A 252 -11.03 -9.18 -8.19
N GLY A 253 -9.82 -8.70 -8.50
CA GLY A 253 -8.80 -9.42 -9.24
C GLY A 253 -9.13 -9.55 -10.73
N GLY A 254 -10.04 -8.73 -11.27
CA GLY A 254 -10.48 -8.80 -12.66
C GLY A 254 -11.34 -10.03 -12.97
N ALA A 255 -11.98 -10.61 -11.95
CA ALA A 255 -12.94 -11.70 -12.08
C ALA A 255 -14.09 -11.52 -11.09
N GLU A 256 -15.29 -11.95 -11.46
CA GLU A 256 -16.49 -11.78 -10.62
C GLU A 256 -16.35 -12.48 -9.26
N ILE A 257 -16.65 -11.75 -8.18
CA ILE A 257 -16.71 -12.30 -6.82
C ILE A 257 -17.91 -13.24 -6.69
N THR A 258 -17.66 -14.51 -6.39
CA THR A 258 -18.67 -15.55 -6.24
C THR A 258 -19.13 -15.72 -4.79
N GLU A 259 -18.24 -15.50 -3.82
CA GLU A 259 -18.53 -15.57 -2.38
C GLU A 259 -17.68 -14.57 -1.59
N SER A 260 -18.23 -14.01 -0.52
CA SER A 260 -17.48 -13.16 0.41
C SER A 260 -18.14 -13.14 1.80
N GLY A 261 -17.33 -12.86 2.82
CA GLY A 261 -17.80 -12.91 4.20
C GLY A 261 -16.65 -12.92 5.20
N PHE A 262 -16.84 -13.62 6.32
CA PHE A 262 -15.86 -13.72 7.40
C PHE A 262 -15.70 -15.15 7.91
N TYR A 263 -14.48 -15.56 8.20
CA TYR A 263 -14.22 -16.67 9.12
C TYR A 263 -14.20 -16.14 10.55
N LEU A 264 -14.75 -16.91 11.49
CA LEU A 264 -14.84 -16.58 12.91
C LEU A 264 -14.54 -17.82 13.74
N SER A 265 -13.67 -17.72 14.73
CA SER A 265 -13.30 -18.82 15.62
C SER A 265 -12.77 -18.32 16.96
N THR A 266 -12.85 -19.15 18.01
CA THR A 266 -12.10 -18.96 19.26
C THR A 266 -10.71 -19.59 19.22
N ASP A 267 -10.43 -20.38 18.18
CA ASP A 267 -9.13 -20.98 17.90
C ASP A 267 -8.49 -20.29 16.68
N SER A 268 -7.45 -19.49 16.94
CA SER A 268 -6.72 -18.77 15.90
C SER A 268 -5.97 -19.68 14.91
N GLU A 269 -5.54 -20.87 15.34
CA GLU A 269 -4.73 -21.76 14.50
C GLU A 269 -5.58 -22.45 13.43
N ASN A 270 -6.87 -22.69 13.73
CA ASN A 270 -7.81 -23.36 12.83
C ASN A 270 -8.86 -22.41 12.22
N LEU A 271 -8.65 -21.09 12.32
CA LEU A 271 -9.62 -20.08 11.87
C LEU A 271 -10.07 -20.28 10.41
N LEU A 272 -9.14 -20.51 9.48
CA LEU A 272 -9.46 -20.68 8.06
C LEU A 272 -10.07 -22.04 7.71
N ASN A 273 -10.10 -22.98 8.66
CA ASN A 273 -10.73 -24.29 8.51
C ASN A 273 -12.18 -24.31 8.98
N THR A 274 -12.69 -23.20 9.56
CA THR A 274 -14.09 -23.10 10.00
C THR A 274 -15.02 -22.86 8.81
N ILE A 275 -16.32 -23.08 9.03
CA ILE A 275 -17.33 -22.68 8.05
C ILE A 275 -17.41 -21.13 8.08
N PRO A 276 -17.27 -20.44 6.94
CA PRO A 276 -17.37 -19.00 6.90
C PRO A 276 -18.83 -18.52 7.04
N GLU A 277 -19.00 -17.35 7.63
CA GLU A 277 -20.24 -16.59 7.61
C GLU A 277 -20.30 -15.79 6.30
N ILE A 278 -21.25 -16.12 5.41
CA ILE A 278 -21.39 -15.51 4.07
C ILE A 278 -22.25 -14.25 4.14
N VAL A 279 -21.79 -13.13 3.55
CA VAL A 279 -22.37 -11.79 3.80
C VAL A 279 -22.53 -10.92 2.56
N MET A 280 -22.52 -11.47 1.34
CA MET A 280 -22.55 -10.71 0.08
C MET A 280 -23.55 -9.52 0.08
N ASN A 281 -23.04 -8.31 0.33
CA ASN A 281 -23.80 -7.08 0.51
C ASN A 281 -23.12 -5.94 -0.28
N GLY A 282 -23.46 -5.78 -1.55
CA GLY A 282 -22.80 -4.77 -2.39
C GLY A 282 -21.36 -5.16 -2.73
N PHE A 283 -20.83 -4.63 -3.83
CA PHE A 283 -19.56 -5.09 -4.42
C PHE A 283 -18.32 -4.74 -3.58
N ASP A 284 -18.44 -3.80 -2.64
CA ASP A 284 -17.30 -3.15 -1.98
C ASP A 284 -17.26 -3.30 -0.46
N THR A 285 -18.39 -3.35 0.25
CA THR A 285 -18.39 -3.38 1.74
C THR A 285 -18.90 -4.68 2.36
N LEU A 286 -18.12 -5.27 3.27
CA LEU A 286 -18.53 -6.42 4.07
C LEU A 286 -18.94 -5.96 5.47
N LYS A 287 -20.12 -6.38 5.94
CA LYS A 287 -20.59 -6.06 7.29
C LYS A 287 -21.50 -7.15 7.85
N LEU A 288 -21.14 -7.71 9.00
CA LEU A 288 -21.92 -8.74 9.70
C LEU A 288 -22.17 -8.33 11.15
N ASN A 289 -23.42 -8.45 11.60
CA ASN A 289 -23.74 -8.33 13.02
C ASN A 289 -23.84 -9.74 13.61
N LEU A 290 -22.90 -10.07 14.49
CA LEU A 290 -22.89 -11.29 15.26
C LEU A 290 -23.83 -11.17 16.47
N THR A 291 -24.45 -12.29 16.81
CA THR A 291 -25.31 -12.46 17.99
C THR A 291 -25.01 -13.81 18.62
N ASN A 292 -25.43 -14.03 19.87
CA ASN A 292 -25.22 -15.29 20.62
C ASN A 292 -23.73 -15.66 20.79
N LEU A 293 -22.85 -14.67 20.90
CA LEU A 293 -21.47 -14.89 21.31
C LEU A 293 -21.40 -15.24 22.81
N ASP A 294 -20.36 -15.97 23.20
CA ASP A 294 -20.09 -16.29 24.60
C ASP A 294 -19.47 -15.08 25.30
N PRO A 295 -19.96 -14.63 26.47
CA PRO A 295 -19.39 -13.51 27.20
C PRO A 295 -17.96 -13.76 27.69
N GLY A 296 -17.14 -12.70 27.71
CA GLY A 296 -15.75 -12.76 28.16
C GLY A 296 -14.79 -13.55 27.26
N THR A 297 -15.23 -13.97 26.08
CA THR A 297 -14.51 -14.89 25.19
C THR A 297 -13.77 -14.13 24.09
N GLU A 298 -12.54 -14.56 23.82
CA GLU A 298 -11.76 -14.04 22.70
C GLU A 298 -12.14 -14.74 21.39
N TYR A 299 -12.38 -13.95 20.36
CA TYR A 299 -12.68 -14.39 19.00
C TYR A 299 -11.67 -13.80 18.02
N PHE A 300 -11.33 -14.59 17.01
CA PHE A 300 -10.50 -14.23 15.87
C PHE A 300 -11.38 -14.18 14.62
N VAL A 301 -11.18 -13.14 13.81
CA VAL A 301 -11.95 -12.90 12.60
C VAL A 301 -11.04 -12.57 11.43
N VAL A 302 -11.41 -13.06 10.24
CA VAL A 302 -10.77 -12.68 8.99
C VAL A 302 -11.80 -12.62 7.86
N ALA A 303 -11.83 -11.52 7.13
CA ALA A 303 -12.63 -11.35 5.93
C ALA A 303 -12.02 -12.12 4.75
N PHE A 304 -12.87 -12.65 3.88
CA PHE A 304 -12.46 -13.37 2.68
C PHE A 304 -13.30 -12.97 1.47
N ALA A 305 -12.74 -13.20 0.28
CA ALA A 305 -13.44 -13.08 -0.99
C ALA A 305 -12.94 -14.15 -1.98
N THR A 306 -13.86 -14.77 -2.70
CA THR A 306 -13.61 -15.83 -3.67
C THR A 306 -14.05 -15.39 -5.07
N ASN A 307 -13.21 -15.64 -6.07
CA ASN A 307 -13.54 -15.50 -7.49
C ASN A 307 -13.15 -16.77 -8.26
N SER A 308 -13.12 -16.73 -9.60
CA SER A 308 -12.73 -17.90 -10.43
C SER A 308 -11.29 -18.36 -10.22
N GLU A 309 -10.41 -17.46 -9.78
CA GLU A 309 -8.98 -17.74 -9.59
C GLU A 309 -8.67 -18.28 -8.19
N GLY A 310 -9.58 -18.09 -7.22
CA GLY A 310 -9.48 -18.68 -5.89
C GLY A 310 -10.00 -17.79 -4.77
N THR A 311 -9.65 -18.15 -3.54
CA THR A 311 -10.04 -17.42 -2.32
C THR A 311 -8.87 -16.62 -1.78
N SER A 312 -9.12 -15.34 -1.51
CA SER A 312 -8.23 -14.45 -0.77
C SER A 312 -8.73 -14.27 0.66
N SER A 313 -7.82 -14.00 1.60
CA SER A 313 -8.15 -13.69 2.99
C SER A 313 -7.30 -12.53 3.49
N ALA A 314 -7.89 -11.69 4.32
CA ALA A 314 -7.24 -10.51 4.89
C ALA A 314 -6.36 -10.87 6.10
N ASN A 315 -5.84 -9.85 6.79
CA ASN A 315 -5.20 -10.02 8.09
C ASN A 315 -6.22 -10.40 9.17
N ILE A 316 -5.79 -11.25 10.10
CA ILE A 316 -6.59 -11.65 11.27
C ILE A 316 -6.70 -10.48 12.25
N VAL A 317 -7.91 -10.21 12.71
CA VAL A 317 -8.21 -9.31 13.82
C VAL A 317 -8.79 -10.12 14.97
N SER A 318 -8.48 -9.79 16.23
CA SER A 318 -9.15 -10.39 17.39
C SER A 318 -9.96 -9.36 18.16
N PHE A 319 -10.96 -9.85 18.89
CA PHE A 319 -11.73 -9.07 19.86
C PHE A 319 -12.18 -9.96 21.00
N ILE A 320 -12.44 -9.37 22.17
CA ILE A 320 -12.95 -10.10 23.33
C ILE A 320 -14.31 -9.51 23.69
N THR A 321 -15.33 -10.36 23.79
CA THR A 321 -16.68 -9.95 24.23
C THR A 321 -16.64 -9.39 25.65
N GLU A 322 -17.61 -8.55 26.00
CA GLU A 322 -17.73 -8.08 27.39
C GLU A 322 -18.14 -9.25 28.30
N CYS A 323 -17.84 -9.16 29.60
CA CYS A 323 -18.31 -10.19 30.55
C CYS A 323 -19.83 -10.18 30.70
N ASN A 324 -20.42 -8.99 30.61
CA ASN A 324 -21.85 -8.75 30.74
C ASN A 324 -22.16 -7.32 30.24
N ASP A 325 -23.40 -7.05 29.84
CA ASP A 325 -23.83 -5.75 29.27
C ASP A 325 -24.16 -4.72 30.37
N CYS A 326 -23.18 -4.47 31.22
CA CYS A 326 -23.32 -3.69 32.44
C CYS A 326 -23.59 -2.21 32.17
N LYS A 327 -24.64 -1.67 32.81
CA LYS A 327 -24.95 -0.24 32.80
C LYS A 327 -24.43 0.41 34.07
N TYR A 328 -23.19 0.86 34.02
CA TYR A 328 -22.55 1.55 35.13
C TYR A 328 -22.97 3.02 35.18
N GLU A 329 -23.30 3.48 36.38
CA GLU A 329 -23.21 4.88 36.73
C GLU A 329 -21.78 5.20 37.20
N THR A 330 -21.47 6.49 37.40
CA THR A 330 -20.13 6.89 37.86
C THR A 330 -20.18 7.77 39.09
N TYR A 331 -19.13 7.67 39.91
CA TYR A 331 -18.91 8.51 41.08
C TYR A 331 -17.48 9.03 41.09
N SER A 332 -17.32 10.36 41.19
CA SER A 332 -16.00 10.98 41.33
C SER A 332 -15.66 11.16 42.81
N ASP A 333 -14.56 10.55 43.25
CA ASP A 333 -14.06 10.67 44.60
C ASP A 333 -13.47 12.08 44.82
N PRO A 334 -14.03 12.88 45.74
CA PRO A 334 -13.59 14.26 45.94
C PRO A 334 -12.19 14.39 46.53
N ARG A 335 -11.61 13.29 47.04
CA ARG A 335 -10.32 13.31 47.72
C ARG A 335 -9.14 13.23 46.77
N ASP A 336 -9.29 12.54 45.65
CA ASP A 336 -8.22 12.33 44.67
C ASP A 336 -8.66 12.44 43.20
N GLY A 337 -9.94 12.71 42.95
CA GLY A 337 -10.52 12.86 41.61
C GLY A 337 -10.73 11.54 40.86
N LYS A 338 -10.46 10.38 41.46
CA LYS A 338 -10.68 9.10 40.80
C LYS A 338 -12.17 8.90 40.54
N VAL A 339 -12.51 8.59 39.30
CA VAL A 339 -13.87 8.22 38.90
C VAL A 339 -14.01 6.71 39.02
N TYR A 340 -14.99 6.28 39.80
CA TYR A 340 -15.36 4.89 39.99
C TYR A 340 -16.65 4.56 39.25
N LYS A 341 -16.73 3.37 38.70
CA LYS A 341 -17.99 2.76 38.28
C LYS A 341 -18.82 2.34 39.50
N THR A 342 -20.12 2.53 39.39
CA THR A 342 -21.09 2.12 40.41
C THR A 342 -22.22 1.33 39.80
N ILE A 343 -22.75 0.37 40.55
CA ILE A 343 -23.83 -0.51 40.11
C ILE A 343 -24.89 -0.65 41.20
N GLU A 344 -26.14 -0.74 40.79
CA GLU A 344 -27.25 -1.09 41.68
C GLU A 344 -27.39 -2.61 41.77
N ILE A 345 -27.40 -3.14 43.00
CA ILE A 345 -27.64 -4.56 43.28
C ILE A 345 -28.70 -4.64 44.39
N GLY A 346 -29.88 -5.15 44.06
CA GLY A 346 -31.04 -5.07 44.95
C GLY A 346 -31.44 -3.61 45.19
N ASP A 347 -31.53 -3.20 46.45
CA ASP A 347 -31.81 -1.82 46.86
C ASP A 347 -30.56 -1.05 47.34
N GLN A 348 -29.37 -1.54 46.96
CA GLN A 348 -28.08 -0.97 47.34
C GLN A 348 -27.27 -0.54 46.12
N ILE A 349 -26.51 0.54 46.26
CA ILE A 349 -25.56 0.97 45.23
C ILE A 349 -24.15 0.66 45.71
N TRP A 350 -23.40 -0.08 44.89
CA TRP A 350 -22.05 -0.55 45.20
C TRP A 350 -21.02 0.05 44.26
N LEU A 351 -19.78 0.21 44.74
CA LEU A 351 -18.65 0.41 43.85
C LEU A 351 -18.40 -0.88 43.04
N ALA A 352 -18.45 -0.75 41.72
CA ALA A 352 -18.09 -1.82 40.78
C ALA A 352 -16.58 -1.93 40.53
N GLU A 353 -15.79 -1.09 41.21
CA GLU A 353 -14.32 -1.20 41.28
C GLU A 353 -13.82 -1.19 42.74
N ASN A 354 -12.64 -1.78 42.99
CA ASN A 354 -11.99 -1.69 44.29
C ASN A 354 -11.64 -0.22 44.59
N LEU A 355 -11.86 0.21 45.83
CA LEU A 355 -11.41 1.53 46.28
C LEU A 355 -9.89 1.62 46.14
N ALA A 356 -9.41 2.73 45.59
CA ALA A 356 -8.00 2.96 45.28
C ALA A 356 -7.44 4.26 45.89
N PHE A 357 -8.16 4.81 46.88
CA PHE A 357 -7.71 5.99 47.61
C PHE A 357 -6.45 5.65 48.43
N LEU A 358 -5.32 6.27 48.05
CA LEU A 358 -4.00 5.99 48.62
C LEU A 358 -3.37 7.27 49.21
N PRO A 359 -3.70 7.63 50.47
CA PRO A 359 -3.13 8.82 51.12
C PRO A 359 -1.69 8.61 51.62
N SER A 360 -1.33 7.38 51.95
CA SER A 360 0.02 6.93 52.30
C SER A 360 0.20 5.49 51.80
N VAL A 361 1.43 4.98 51.77
CA VAL A 361 1.70 3.57 51.47
C VAL A 361 2.73 3.04 52.48
N ASN A 362 2.53 1.81 52.93
CA ASN A 362 3.32 1.17 53.97
C ASN A 362 4.04 -0.05 53.43
N HIS A 363 5.17 -0.40 54.05
CA HIS A 363 5.84 -1.66 53.77
C HIS A 363 4.94 -2.81 54.17
N PHE A 364 5.02 -3.95 53.48
CA PHE A 364 4.12 -5.08 53.78
C PHE A 364 4.27 -5.61 55.20
N GLN A 365 5.45 -5.46 55.80
CA GLN A 365 5.74 -5.88 57.16
C GLN A 365 5.11 -4.95 58.22
N ASP A 366 4.77 -3.71 57.86
CA ASP A 366 4.21 -2.72 58.78
C ASP A 366 2.74 -3.03 59.09
N SER A 367 2.46 -3.87 60.10
CA SER A 367 1.10 -4.10 60.59
C SER A 367 0.66 -3.07 61.64
N SER A 368 -0.65 -2.82 61.70
CA SER A 368 -1.28 -2.21 62.87
C SER A 368 -2.75 -2.63 62.94
N ARG A 369 -3.25 -2.85 64.16
CA ARG A 369 -4.68 -3.07 64.43
C ARG A 369 -5.43 -1.78 64.74
N ILE A 370 -4.71 -0.68 64.94
CA ILE A 370 -5.22 0.59 65.46
C ILE A 370 -4.91 1.78 64.57
N ASP A 371 -3.81 1.72 63.79
CA ASP A 371 -3.42 2.78 62.87
C ASP A 371 -3.77 2.38 61.45
N PRO A 372 -4.25 3.30 60.60
CA PRO A 372 -4.45 3.05 59.17
C PRO A 372 -3.15 2.59 58.49
N ARG A 373 -3.23 1.49 57.74
CA ARG A 373 -2.17 0.97 56.87
C ARG A 373 -2.71 0.66 55.48
N TYR A 374 -1.96 1.07 54.46
CA TYR A 374 -2.32 0.94 53.06
C TYR A 374 -1.20 0.25 52.29
N TYR A 375 -1.55 -0.73 51.46
CA TYR A 375 -0.58 -1.53 50.72
C TYR A 375 -0.96 -1.61 49.24
N VAL A 376 0.07 -1.71 48.39
CA VAL A 376 -0.08 -1.93 46.95
C VAL A 376 0.66 -3.20 46.60
N TYR A 377 -0.01 -4.14 45.94
CA TYR A 377 0.55 -5.47 45.66
C TYR A 377 1.89 -5.39 44.90
N ASN A 378 2.90 -6.15 45.33
CA ASN A 378 4.29 -6.12 44.84
C ASN A 378 4.97 -4.73 44.84
N TYR A 379 4.51 -3.79 45.68
CA TYR A 379 5.21 -2.53 45.93
C TYR A 379 5.58 -2.45 47.42
N ASP A 380 6.87 -2.57 47.72
CA ASP A 380 7.40 -2.51 49.09
C ASP A 380 8.21 -1.23 49.32
N GLY A 381 7.51 -0.10 49.23
CA GLY A 381 8.05 1.25 49.43
C GLY A 381 7.07 2.13 50.19
N ASN A 382 7.46 3.38 50.44
CA ASN A 382 6.66 4.35 51.17
C ASN A 382 6.29 5.61 50.34
N ILE A 383 6.50 5.58 49.02
CA ILE A 383 6.29 6.72 48.12
C ILE A 383 4.99 6.51 47.33
N VAL A 384 3.95 7.26 47.67
CA VAL A 384 2.62 7.18 47.03
C VAL A 384 2.69 7.39 45.52
N ALA A 385 3.47 8.36 45.05
CA ALA A 385 3.58 8.68 43.63
C ALA A 385 4.11 7.48 42.82
N GLU A 386 5.11 6.77 43.34
CA GLU A 386 5.66 5.57 42.70
C GLU A 386 4.66 4.42 42.73
N ALA A 387 4.04 4.16 43.89
CA ALA A 387 3.04 3.12 44.05
C ALA A 387 1.90 3.26 43.02
N LYS A 388 1.42 4.49 42.78
CA LYS A 388 0.36 4.80 41.81
C LYS A 388 0.73 4.52 40.35
N THR A 389 2.04 4.43 40.02
CA THR A 389 2.48 4.11 38.65
C THR A 389 2.48 2.61 38.35
N THR A 390 2.47 1.77 39.39
CA THR A 390 2.54 0.31 39.25
C THR A 390 1.30 -0.26 38.56
N GLU A 391 1.47 -1.36 37.82
CA GLU A 391 0.37 -2.05 37.14
C GLU A 391 -0.65 -2.59 38.15
N ASN A 392 -0.17 -3.14 39.27
CA ASN A 392 -1.03 -3.68 40.32
C ASN A 392 -1.90 -2.60 40.98
N PHE A 393 -1.39 -1.40 41.23
CA PHE A 393 -2.23 -0.30 41.72
C PHE A 393 -3.31 0.07 40.70
N LYS A 394 -2.94 0.20 39.42
CA LYS A 394 -3.89 0.57 38.36
C LYS A 394 -4.99 -0.48 38.18
N LYS A 395 -4.64 -1.77 38.31
CA LYS A 395 -5.54 -2.91 38.10
C LYS A 395 -6.38 -3.23 39.34
N PHE A 396 -5.76 -3.37 40.50
CA PHE A 396 -6.38 -3.91 41.71
C PHE A 396 -6.71 -2.86 42.78
N GLY A 397 -6.10 -1.67 42.68
CA GLY A 397 -6.24 -0.62 43.68
C GLY A 397 -5.36 -0.85 44.90
N VAL A 398 -5.96 -0.73 46.08
CA VAL A 398 -5.24 -0.71 47.36
C VAL A 398 -5.78 -1.80 48.28
N LEU A 399 -4.89 -2.41 49.05
CA LEU A 399 -5.23 -3.27 50.17
C LEU A 399 -5.17 -2.45 51.46
N TYR A 400 -6.25 -2.44 52.23
CA TYR A 400 -6.42 -1.64 53.44
C TYR A 400 -6.45 -2.56 54.64
N ASN A 401 -5.77 -2.19 55.73
CA ASN A 401 -6.16 -2.75 57.02
C ASN A 401 -7.55 -2.27 57.44
N TRP A 402 -8.14 -2.90 58.46
CA TRP A 402 -9.52 -2.62 58.82
C TRP A 402 -9.74 -1.15 59.24
N GLU A 403 -8.76 -0.56 59.92
CA GLU A 403 -8.81 0.86 60.30
C GLU A 403 -8.70 1.79 59.08
N ALA A 404 -7.80 1.50 58.14
CA ALA A 404 -7.68 2.26 56.90
C ALA A 404 -8.94 2.13 56.04
N ALA A 405 -9.58 0.96 56.03
CA ALA A 405 -10.84 0.74 55.30
C ALA A 405 -11.97 1.60 55.85
N LYS A 406 -12.15 1.65 57.19
CA LYS A 406 -13.14 2.53 57.82
C LYS A 406 -12.82 4.01 57.60
N SER A 407 -11.57 4.42 57.83
CA SER A 407 -11.12 5.80 57.62
C SER A 407 -11.32 6.25 56.17
N ALA A 408 -11.02 5.38 55.20
CA ALA A 408 -11.24 5.65 53.80
C ALA A 408 -12.73 5.65 53.42
N ALA A 409 -13.57 4.84 54.05
CA ALA A 409 -15.01 4.91 53.83
C ALA A 409 -15.64 6.16 54.44
N GLU A 410 -15.25 6.58 55.65
CA GLU A 410 -15.80 7.75 56.32
C GLU A 410 -15.42 9.06 55.61
N SER A 411 -14.16 9.16 55.16
CA SER A 411 -13.65 10.39 54.55
C SER A 411 -14.18 10.66 53.13
N ILE A 412 -14.76 9.68 52.44
CA ILE A 412 -15.28 9.88 51.07
C ILE A 412 -16.58 10.71 51.04
N GLY A 413 -17.38 10.65 52.12
CA GLY A 413 -18.67 11.34 52.26
C GLY A 413 -19.79 10.83 51.33
N ASN A 414 -20.83 11.66 51.16
CA ASN A 414 -21.95 11.45 50.23
C ASN A 414 -22.73 10.11 50.41
N GLY A 415 -22.82 9.63 51.65
CA GLY A 415 -23.60 8.44 52.01
C GLY A 415 -22.90 7.10 51.74
N TRP A 416 -21.72 7.13 51.11
CA TRP A 416 -20.88 5.93 50.98
C TRP A 416 -20.32 5.50 52.32
N ARG A 417 -20.27 4.19 52.52
CA ARG A 417 -19.79 3.56 53.75
C ARG A 417 -19.11 2.23 53.44
N LEU A 418 -18.34 1.74 54.41
CA LEU A 418 -17.83 0.38 54.40
C LEU A 418 -19.02 -0.55 54.71
N PRO A 419 -19.32 -1.52 53.84
CA PRO A 419 -20.50 -2.37 53.96
C PRO A 419 -20.46 -3.16 55.27
N THR A 420 -21.58 -3.24 55.94
CA THR A 420 -21.78 -4.15 57.06
C THR A 420 -21.87 -5.60 56.59
N ASP A 421 -21.75 -6.54 57.51
CA ASP A 421 -21.95 -7.95 57.24
C ASP A 421 -23.39 -8.25 56.77
N GLU A 422 -24.38 -7.54 57.30
CA GLU A 422 -25.79 -7.64 56.87
C GLU A 422 -26.00 -7.17 55.44
N GLU A 423 -25.32 -6.10 55.02
CA GLU A 423 -25.42 -5.59 53.65
C GLU A 423 -24.80 -6.55 52.63
N TRP A 424 -23.68 -7.18 52.97
CA TRP A 424 -23.14 -8.27 52.15
C TRP A 424 -24.07 -9.47 52.09
N LYS A 425 -24.65 -9.89 53.23
CA LYS A 425 -25.64 -10.96 53.27
C LYS A 425 -26.88 -10.64 52.44
N LYS A 426 -27.31 -9.38 52.42
CA LYS A 426 -28.42 -8.95 51.58
C LYS A 426 -28.11 -9.14 50.09
N MET A 427 -26.95 -8.65 49.63
CA MET A 427 -26.50 -8.90 48.26
C MET A 427 -26.44 -10.38 47.93
N GLU A 428 -25.83 -11.20 48.80
CA GLU A 428 -25.73 -12.64 48.60
C GLU A 428 -27.11 -13.33 48.52
N SER A 429 -28.08 -12.86 49.29
CA SER A 429 -29.46 -13.33 49.25
C SER A 429 -30.15 -12.96 47.94
N GLU A 430 -29.95 -11.74 47.42
CA GLU A 430 -30.42 -11.33 46.08
C GLU A 430 -29.83 -12.20 44.96
N LEU A 431 -28.59 -12.68 45.15
CA LEU A 431 -27.93 -13.65 44.25
C LEU A 431 -28.41 -15.10 44.43
N GLY A 432 -29.43 -15.33 45.28
CA GLY A 432 -30.09 -16.61 45.49
C GLY A 432 -29.51 -17.47 46.61
N MET A 433 -28.66 -16.93 47.49
CA MET A 433 -28.18 -17.69 48.65
C MET A 433 -29.31 -17.97 49.64
N SER A 434 -29.40 -19.21 50.12
CA SER A 434 -30.49 -19.63 51.00
C SER A 434 -30.37 -19.05 52.42
N GLN A 435 -31.51 -18.79 53.08
CA GLN A 435 -31.53 -18.30 54.46
C GLN A 435 -30.87 -19.28 55.45
N ASN A 436 -30.85 -20.58 55.14
CA ASN A 436 -30.19 -21.59 55.97
C ASN A 436 -28.65 -21.53 55.87
N GLU A 437 -28.12 -20.90 54.84
CA GLU A 437 -26.69 -20.78 54.60
C GLU A 437 -26.14 -19.39 54.87
N ILE A 438 -26.97 -18.35 54.78
CA ILE A 438 -26.54 -16.95 54.76
C ILE A 438 -25.70 -16.54 55.98
N ASP A 439 -25.98 -17.12 57.15
CA ASP A 439 -25.27 -16.83 58.40
C ASP A 439 -24.08 -17.78 58.68
N ASN A 440 -23.89 -18.82 57.85
CA ASN A 440 -22.81 -19.79 58.04
C ASN A 440 -21.43 -19.14 57.84
N LEU A 441 -20.48 -19.53 58.70
CA LEU A 441 -19.05 -19.23 58.53
C LEU A 441 -18.41 -20.25 57.58
N GLY A 442 -17.35 -19.83 56.89
CA GLY A 442 -16.67 -20.61 55.88
C GLY A 442 -17.20 -20.39 54.46
N LEU A 443 -16.99 -21.38 53.59
CA LEU A 443 -17.50 -21.39 52.22
C LEU A 443 -19.00 -21.69 52.23
N ARG A 444 -19.82 -20.82 51.66
CA ARG A 444 -21.28 -20.98 51.60
C ARG A 444 -21.90 -20.62 50.25
N GLY A 445 -23.15 -21.04 50.08
CA GLY A 445 -23.90 -20.87 48.85
C GLY A 445 -23.49 -21.88 47.77
N THR A 446 -23.90 -21.58 46.55
CA THR A 446 -23.75 -22.45 45.38
C THR A 446 -22.80 -21.84 44.36
N ASP A 447 -23.13 -20.65 43.87
CA ASP A 447 -22.54 -19.97 42.71
C ASP A 447 -22.45 -18.44 42.89
N GLN A 448 -22.82 -17.92 44.06
CA GLN A 448 -22.78 -16.48 44.33
C GLN A 448 -21.37 -15.91 44.16
N GLY A 449 -20.34 -16.72 44.38
CA GLY A 449 -18.96 -16.32 44.11
C GLY A 449 -18.70 -16.12 42.62
N THR A 450 -19.14 -17.02 41.72
CA THR A 450 -18.97 -16.80 40.27
C THR A 450 -19.74 -15.57 39.79
N LYS A 451 -20.94 -15.34 40.32
CA LYS A 451 -21.77 -14.17 39.98
C LYS A 451 -21.13 -12.82 40.33
N LEU A 452 -20.28 -12.79 41.36
CA LEU A 452 -19.57 -11.59 41.81
C LEU A 452 -18.21 -11.41 41.14
N LYS A 453 -17.53 -12.51 40.78
CA LYS A 453 -16.21 -12.49 40.15
C LYS A 453 -16.32 -11.88 38.75
N TYR A 454 -15.40 -10.98 38.43
CA TYR A 454 -15.16 -10.57 37.05
C TYR A 454 -14.85 -11.81 36.20
N CYS A 455 -15.37 -11.89 34.97
CA CYS A 455 -15.28 -13.13 34.19
C CYS A 455 -13.86 -13.46 33.71
N ARG A 456 -13.01 -12.43 33.62
CA ARG A 456 -11.59 -12.54 33.27
C ARG A 456 -10.70 -12.26 34.48
N GLU A 457 -9.39 -12.40 34.31
CA GLU A 457 -8.34 -12.11 35.30
C GLU A 457 -8.19 -13.12 36.45
N TRP A 458 -9.06 -14.12 36.56
CA TRP A 458 -8.95 -15.20 37.54
C TRP A 458 -8.14 -16.37 36.95
N GLU A 459 -6.87 -16.45 37.34
CA GLU A 459 -5.90 -17.45 36.87
C GLU A 459 -6.31 -18.87 37.29
N ASP A 460 -6.09 -19.83 36.39
CA ASP A 460 -6.34 -21.28 36.56
C ASP A 460 -7.73 -21.59 37.16
N SER A 461 -8.72 -20.77 36.82
CA SER A 461 -10.04 -20.83 37.43
C SER A 461 -10.88 -21.98 36.89
N LEU A 462 -11.12 -22.97 37.74
CA LEU A 462 -12.11 -24.05 37.49
C LEU A 462 -13.55 -23.53 37.49
N PHE A 463 -13.77 -22.34 38.07
CA PHE A 463 -15.08 -21.70 38.19
C PHE A 463 -14.97 -20.24 37.74
N PRO A 464 -14.88 -19.96 36.43
CA PRO A 464 -14.74 -18.59 35.92
C PRO A 464 -15.85 -17.70 36.46
N GLY A 465 -15.54 -16.40 36.63
CA GLY A 465 -16.56 -15.43 36.98
C GLY A 465 -17.59 -15.29 35.85
N THR A 466 -18.81 -14.91 36.19
CA THR A 466 -19.83 -14.51 35.22
C THR A 466 -20.12 -13.02 35.27
N ASP A 467 -19.67 -12.35 36.35
CA ASP A 467 -19.97 -10.94 36.64
C ASP A 467 -21.44 -10.56 36.41
N GLU A 468 -22.34 -11.47 36.79
CA GLU A 468 -23.78 -11.40 36.48
C GLU A 468 -24.42 -10.11 37.02
N VAL A 469 -23.92 -9.61 38.16
CA VAL A 469 -24.39 -8.37 38.79
C VAL A 469 -23.43 -7.21 38.63
N CYS A 470 -22.45 -7.33 37.70
CA CYS A 470 -21.54 -6.24 37.37
C CYS A 470 -20.77 -5.70 38.59
N PHE A 471 -20.49 -6.58 39.54
CA PHE A 471 -19.75 -6.22 40.75
C PHE A 471 -18.25 -6.09 40.47
N GLY A 472 -17.75 -6.81 39.45
CA GLY A 472 -16.39 -6.69 38.97
C GLY A 472 -15.34 -7.07 40.01
N ALA A 473 -15.57 -8.13 40.80
CA ALA A 473 -14.58 -8.56 41.78
C ALA A 473 -13.33 -9.12 41.08
N LEU A 474 -12.19 -8.51 41.38
CA LEU A 474 -10.88 -8.91 40.88
C LEU A 474 -10.07 -9.65 41.95
N PRO A 475 -9.20 -10.60 41.55
CA PRO A 475 -8.36 -11.36 42.48
C PRO A 475 -7.14 -10.54 42.91
N ALA A 476 -7.39 -9.50 43.70
CA ALA A 476 -6.36 -8.57 44.19
C ALA A 476 -5.41 -9.18 45.24
N GLY A 477 -5.61 -10.44 45.60
CA GLY A 477 -4.94 -11.08 46.71
C GLY A 477 -5.29 -10.45 48.06
N VAL A 478 -4.46 -10.77 49.04
CA VAL A 478 -4.53 -10.22 50.39
C VAL A 478 -3.13 -9.93 50.92
N ARG A 479 -3.03 -9.03 51.91
CA ARG A 479 -1.86 -8.93 52.79
C ARG A 479 -2.21 -9.63 54.09
N GLY A 480 -1.48 -10.67 54.46
CA GLY A 480 -1.70 -11.41 55.71
C GLY A 480 -0.54 -12.32 56.06
N THR A 481 -0.71 -13.10 57.13
CA THR A 481 0.25 -14.13 57.57
C THR A 481 -0.36 -15.50 57.40
N LEU A 482 0.35 -16.44 56.75
CA LEU A 482 -0.14 -17.83 56.59
C LEU A 482 -0.17 -18.62 57.91
N ASP A 483 0.62 -18.22 58.91
CA ASP A 483 0.73 -18.89 60.21
C ASP A 483 0.78 -17.89 61.37
N PHE A 484 0.30 -18.30 62.56
CA PHE A 484 0.44 -17.56 63.83
C PHE A 484 1.93 -17.37 64.17
N GLY A 485 2.54 -16.29 63.68
CA GLY A 485 3.94 -15.92 63.93
C GLY A 485 4.82 -15.74 62.68
N GLY A 486 4.29 -15.90 61.46
CA GLY A 486 5.03 -15.61 60.22
C GLY A 486 5.15 -14.11 59.90
N THR A 487 6.13 -13.73 59.08
CA THR A 487 6.20 -12.36 58.52
C THR A 487 5.02 -12.14 57.56
N PRO A 488 4.32 -11.00 57.60
CA PRO A 488 3.23 -10.73 56.65
C PRO A 488 3.75 -10.55 55.22
N PHE A 489 3.05 -11.13 54.22
CA PHE A 489 3.36 -10.98 52.80
C PHE A 489 2.09 -10.98 51.91
N PRO A 490 2.17 -10.42 50.70
CA PRO A 490 1.09 -10.52 49.71
C PRO A 490 0.87 -11.97 49.26
N ILE A 491 -0.39 -12.45 49.27
CA ILE A 491 -0.76 -13.83 48.93
C ILE A 491 -1.91 -13.81 47.91
N GLY A 492 -1.84 -14.70 46.92
CA GLY A 492 -3.00 -15.10 46.12
C GLY A 492 -3.51 -14.10 45.09
N ILE A 493 -2.68 -13.18 44.58
CA ILE A 493 -3.05 -12.39 43.39
C ILE A 493 -3.37 -13.33 42.22
N GLY A 494 -4.31 -12.94 41.36
CA GLY A 494 -4.74 -13.77 40.24
C GLY A 494 -5.68 -14.93 40.64
N VAL A 495 -5.55 -15.46 41.86
CA VAL A 495 -6.32 -16.65 42.30
C VAL A 495 -7.31 -16.39 43.43
N GLY A 496 -7.23 -15.25 44.12
CA GLY A 496 -8.05 -14.94 45.29
C GLY A 496 -8.20 -13.44 45.56
N GLY A 497 -9.27 -13.07 46.25
CA GLY A 497 -9.50 -11.70 46.72
C GLY A 497 -10.36 -11.69 47.98
N ALA A 498 -10.18 -10.66 48.81
CA ALA A 498 -10.97 -10.46 50.01
C ALA A 498 -11.42 -9.00 50.15
N TRP A 499 -12.59 -8.80 50.76
CA TRP A 499 -13.22 -7.49 50.96
C TRP A 499 -13.70 -7.30 52.39
N TRP A 500 -13.29 -6.19 53.00
CA TRP A 500 -13.68 -5.86 54.36
C TRP A 500 -15.18 -5.55 54.50
N THR A 501 -15.71 -5.91 55.67
CA THR A 501 -16.96 -5.32 56.20
C THR A 501 -16.66 -4.36 57.35
N SER A 502 -17.60 -3.50 57.72
CA SER A 502 -17.54 -2.65 58.92
C SER A 502 -18.00 -3.35 60.20
N THR A 503 -18.46 -4.60 60.13
CA THR A 503 -19.02 -5.32 61.28
C THR A 503 -17.92 -6.05 62.06
N PRO A 504 -17.71 -5.71 63.34
CA PRO A 504 -16.76 -6.42 64.18
C PRO A 504 -17.35 -7.72 64.74
N ASN A 505 -16.49 -8.72 64.92
CA ASN A 505 -16.73 -9.87 65.79
C ASN A 505 -15.98 -9.64 67.12
N VAL A 506 -16.71 -9.35 68.19
CA VAL A 506 -16.12 -9.11 69.52
C VAL A 506 -16.19 -10.39 70.34
N THR A 507 -15.03 -10.94 70.68
CA THR A 507 -14.90 -12.16 71.49
C THR A 507 -14.14 -11.86 72.78
N PRO A 508 -14.15 -12.76 73.78
CA PRO A 508 -13.30 -12.63 74.97
C PRO A 508 -11.79 -12.53 74.65
N ASN A 509 -11.36 -13.05 73.49
CA ASN A 509 -9.96 -13.11 73.09
C ASN A 509 -9.52 -11.93 72.22
N GLY A 510 -10.45 -11.05 71.81
CA GLY A 510 -10.15 -9.89 70.98
C GLY A 510 -11.28 -9.54 70.02
N THR A 511 -11.03 -8.47 69.25
CA THR A 511 -11.93 -7.97 68.20
C THR A 511 -11.35 -8.28 66.83
N TYR A 512 -12.17 -8.88 65.98
CA TYR A 512 -11.89 -9.25 64.60
C TYR A 512 -12.89 -8.58 63.67
N GLY A 513 -12.58 -8.51 62.38
CA GLY A 513 -13.47 -7.91 61.37
C GLY A 513 -14.01 -8.98 60.44
N TYR A 514 -15.32 -9.00 60.16
CA TYR A 514 -15.84 -9.88 59.12
C TYR A 514 -15.36 -9.43 57.74
N PHE A 515 -15.09 -10.39 56.86
CA PHE A 515 -14.78 -10.13 55.46
C PHE A 515 -15.48 -11.12 54.53
N ARG A 516 -15.46 -10.84 53.22
CA ARG A 516 -15.85 -11.77 52.16
C ARG A 516 -14.64 -12.16 51.33
N GLY A 517 -14.50 -13.43 51.01
CA GLY A 517 -13.43 -13.97 50.17
C GLY A 517 -14.00 -14.66 48.94
N LEU A 518 -13.31 -14.48 47.80
CA LEU A 518 -13.57 -15.17 46.53
C LEU A 518 -12.28 -15.84 46.05
N SER A 519 -12.40 -16.97 45.36
CA SER A 519 -11.26 -17.75 44.87
C SER A 519 -11.53 -18.34 43.48
N SER A 520 -10.47 -18.50 42.67
CA SER A 520 -10.51 -19.22 41.39
C SER A 520 -10.86 -20.71 41.56
N ALA A 521 -10.57 -21.28 42.73
CA ALA A 521 -10.83 -22.68 43.06
C ALA A 521 -12.26 -22.98 43.57
N SER A 522 -13.13 -21.96 43.70
CA SER A 522 -14.49 -22.16 44.21
C SER A 522 -15.52 -21.24 43.56
N PRO A 523 -16.76 -21.73 43.34
CA PRO A 523 -17.87 -20.89 42.90
C PRO A 523 -18.59 -20.19 44.07
N LYS A 524 -18.20 -20.49 45.31
CA LYS A 524 -18.87 -20.05 46.54
C LYS A 524 -18.27 -18.77 47.11
N VAL A 525 -18.98 -18.16 48.05
CA VAL A 525 -18.47 -17.03 48.84
C VAL A 525 -17.93 -17.54 50.17
N PHE A 526 -16.73 -17.10 50.53
CA PHE A 526 -16.13 -17.35 51.84
C PHE A 526 -16.47 -16.20 52.80
N ARG A 527 -16.92 -16.49 54.02
CA ARG A 527 -17.03 -15.49 55.10
C ARG A 527 -16.41 -16.03 56.36
N ILE A 528 -15.58 -15.22 56.96
CA ILE A 528 -15.07 -15.43 58.29
C ILE A 528 -14.66 -14.07 58.85
N ASP A 529 -14.37 -14.02 60.13
CA ASP A 529 -13.65 -12.90 60.72
C ASP A 529 -12.13 -13.09 60.59
N GLY A 530 -11.43 -11.98 60.42
CA GLY A 530 -9.98 -11.93 60.26
C GLY A 530 -9.33 -10.90 61.17
N GLU A 531 -8.01 -10.99 61.30
CA GLU A 531 -7.24 -10.02 62.09
C GLU A 531 -7.32 -8.62 61.47
N LEU A 532 -7.48 -7.61 62.34
CA LEU A 532 -7.72 -6.22 61.91
C LEU A 532 -6.54 -5.59 61.15
N ASP A 533 -5.36 -6.21 61.24
CA ASP A 533 -4.14 -5.78 60.57
C ASP A 533 -3.91 -6.45 59.21
N PHE A 534 -4.79 -7.37 58.78
CA PHE A 534 -4.78 -7.90 57.42
C PHE A 534 -5.16 -6.82 56.41
N GLY A 535 -4.56 -6.85 55.22
CA GLY A 535 -4.86 -5.92 54.14
C GLY A 535 -5.79 -6.55 53.12
N PHE A 536 -7.03 -6.06 53.03
CA PHE A 536 -8.03 -6.51 52.06
C PHE A 536 -8.51 -5.37 51.18
N SER A 537 -9.11 -5.71 50.04
CA SER A 537 -9.75 -4.73 49.16
C SER A 537 -10.98 -4.13 49.84
N VAL A 538 -11.46 -3.00 49.32
CA VAL A 538 -12.65 -2.31 49.82
C VAL A 538 -13.62 -2.06 48.68
N ARG A 539 -14.89 -2.36 48.94
CA ARG A 539 -16.04 -2.03 48.08
C ARG A 539 -16.98 -1.21 48.94
N LEU A 540 -17.24 0.02 48.55
CA LEU A 540 -18.16 0.88 49.31
C LEU A 540 -19.59 0.63 48.85
N VAL A 541 -20.52 0.83 49.77
CA VAL A 541 -21.96 0.73 49.53
C VAL A 541 -22.63 2.02 49.98
N LYS A 542 -23.77 2.35 49.38
CA LYS A 542 -24.72 3.35 49.87
C LYS A 542 -26.14 2.90 49.58
N ASP A 543 -27.10 3.51 50.26
CA ASP A 543 -28.52 3.30 49.98
C ASP A 543 -28.89 3.94 48.63
N LYS A 544 -29.90 3.36 47.97
CA LYS A 544 -30.41 3.83 46.68
C LYS A 544 -31.06 5.22 46.76
#